data_AF-A0AAU9LRS5-F1
#
_entry.id   AF-A0AAU9LRS5-F1
#
_cell.length_a   1.000
_cell.length_b   1.000
_cell.length_c   1.000
_cell.angle_alpha   90.00
_cell.angle_beta   90.00
_cell.angle_gamma   90.00
#
_symmetry.space_group_name_H-M   'P 1'
#
loop_
_entity.id
_entity.type
_entity.pdbx_description
1 polymer ?
#
loop_
_entity_poly.entity_id
_entity_poly.type
_entity_poly.pdbx_seq_one_letter_code
_entity_poly.pdbx_strand_id
1 'polypeptide(L)'
;MIGWDDISSLKENLQANHLLRDSNLVLSLLCHGSMASLEQRQIFENTENGVRKMVFATNMAKTSITIDDVVFVINYGKAKETSYDALNNTHCLLPTWISKVSAKQRRGRAGRVQPGECYHLYP
;
A
#
# COMPACT_ATOMS: atom_id res chain seq x y z
N MET A 1 2.87 -1.38 -3.50
CA MET A 1 4.09 -1.32 -4.33
C MET A 1 5.01 -2.50 -3.99
N ILE A 2 6.19 -2.58 -4.60
CA ILE A 2 7.02 -3.80 -4.57
C ILE A 2 8.01 -3.75 -3.38
N GLY A 3 8.50 -2.58 -2.97
CA GLY A 3 9.39 -2.44 -1.81
C GLY A 3 9.42 -1.03 -1.21
N TRP A 4 10.38 -0.81 -0.29
CA TRP A 4 10.62 0.47 0.40
C TRP A 4 10.94 1.59 -0.59
N ASP A 5 11.91 1.38 -1.47
CA ASP A 5 12.36 2.40 -2.42
C ASP A 5 11.20 2.90 -3.30
N ASP A 6 10.31 2.00 -3.73
CA ASP A 6 9.14 2.38 -4.51
C ASP A 6 8.18 3.28 -3.72
N ILE A 7 7.88 2.92 -2.47
CA ILE A 7 6.92 3.68 -1.66
C ILE A 7 7.49 5.02 -1.22
N SER A 8 8.80 5.10 -0.91
CA SER A 8 9.46 6.35 -0.55
C SER A 8 9.56 7.28 -1.75
N SER A 9 10.02 6.77 -2.90
CA SER A 9 10.10 7.57 -4.13
C SER A 9 8.73 8.02 -4.62
N LEU A 10 7.68 7.20 -4.49
CA LEU A 10 6.33 7.66 -4.84
C LEU A 10 5.86 8.78 -3.90
N LYS A 11 6.07 8.63 -2.58
CA LYS A 11 5.71 9.68 -1.61
C LYS A 11 6.43 11.00 -1.94
N GLU A 12 7.72 10.95 -2.23
CA GLU A 12 8.51 12.13 -2.65
C GLU A 12 7.99 12.75 -3.95
N ASN A 13 7.72 11.94 -4.97
CA ASN A 13 7.18 12.43 -6.24
C ASN A 13 5.81 13.10 -6.08
N LEU A 14 4.95 12.60 -5.18
CA LEU A 14 3.65 13.20 -4.94
C LEU A 14 3.77 14.55 -4.19
N GLN A 15 4.84 14.78 -3.43
CA GLN A 15 5.10 16.08 -2.80
C GLN A 15 5.42 17.20 -3.81
N ALA A 16 5.70 16.87 -5.07
CA ALA A 16 5.81 17.87 -6.13
C ALA A 16 4.45 18.55 -6.44
N ASN A 17 3.33 17.89 -6.14
CA ASN A 17 2.00 18.47 -6.27
C ASN A 17 1.63 19.24 -5.00
N HIS A 18 1.27 20.52 -5.14
CA HIS A 18 0.94 21.39 -4.00
C HIS A 18 -0.19 20.84 -3.12
N LEU A 19 -1.25 20.29 -3.72
CA LEU A 19 -2.40 19.76 -2.98
C LEU A 19 -2.06 18.49 -2.20
N LEU A 20 -1.19 17.64 -2.75
CA LEU A 20 -0.77 16.39 -2.12
C LEU A 20 0.32 16.60 -1.06
N ARG A 21 1.03 17.73 -1.14
CA ARG A 21 2.03 18.16 -0.15
C ARG A 21 1.38 18.81 1.08
N ASP A 22 0.24 19.48 0.92
CA ASP A 22 -0.43 20.18 2.02
C ASP A 22 -0.94 19.19 3.07
N SER A 23 -0.35 19.25 4.28
CA SER A 23 -0.72 18.38 5.39
C SER A 23 -2.11 18.68 5.96
N ASN A 24 -2.67 19.86 5.67
CA ASN A 24 -4.06 20.19 6.01
C ASN A 24 -5.07 19.53 5.05
N LEU A 25 -4.60 18.97 3.92
CA LEU A 25 -5.44 18.29 2.94
C LEU A 25 -5.14 16.78 2.88
N VAL A 26 -3.87 16.38 3.03
CA VAL A 26 -3.43 15.00 2.85
C VAL A 26 -2.43 14.57 3.91
N LEU A 27 -2.73 13.46 4.59
CA LEU A 27 -1.79 12.78 5.49
C LEU A 27 -1.15 11.58 4.77
N SER A 28 0.14 11.66 4.46
CA SER A 28 0.89 10.64 3.72
C SER A 28 1.71 9.70 4.63
N LEU A 29 1.22 8.47 4.81
CA LEU A 29 1.81 7.44 5.66
C LEU A 29 2.42 6.31 4.85
N LEU A 30 3.58 5.81 5.29
CA LEU A 30 4.22 4.63 4.70
C LEU A 30 3.81 3.38 5.50
N CYS A 31 3.77 2.23 4.84
CA CYS A 31 3.46 0.95 5.46
C CYS A 31 4.39 -0.15 4.92
N HIS A 32 5.45 -0.42 5.66
CA HIS A 32 6.47 -1.42 5.33
C HIS A 32 6.91 -2.20 6.56
N GLY A 33 7.30 -3.47 6.37
CA GLY A 33 7.62 -4.38 7.47
C GLY A 33 8.85 -4.01 8.29
N SER A 34 9.71 -3.13 7.76
CA SER A 34 10.88 -2.60 8.45
C SER A 34 10.64 -1.27 9.17
N MET A 35 9.41 -0.75 9.18
CA MET A 35 9.10 0.51 9.85
C MET A 35 8.99 0.34 11.36
N ALA A 36 9.27 1.42 12.09
CA ALA A 36 9.08 1.45 13.54
C ALA A 36 7.59 1.28 13.89
N SER A 37 7.32 0.53 14.97
CA SER A 37 5.94 0.23 15.40
C SER A 37 5.11 1.49 15.68
N LEU A 38 5.76 2.57 16.14
CA LEU A 38 5.10 3.86 16.39
C LEU A 38 4.55 4.48 15.10
N GLU A 39 5.32 4.48 14.02
CA GLU A 39 4.90 5.01 12.73
C GLU A 39 3.80 4.15 12.10
N GLN A 40 3.90 2.82 12.24
CA GLN A 40 2.85 1.91 11.78
C GLN A 40 1.53 2.12 12.51
N ARG A 41 1.58 2.52 13.79
CA ARG A 41 0.37 2.76 14.60
C ARG A 41 -0.48 3.90 14.04
N GLN A 42 0.16 4.94 13.50
CA GLN A 42 -0.52 6.11 12.91
C GLN A 42 -1.46 5.75 11.75
N ILE A 43 -1.20 4.62 11.07
CA ILE A 43 -2.05 4.12 9.97
C ILE A 43 -3.48 3.82 10.47
N PHE A 44 -3.59 3.34 11.71
CA PHE A 44 -4.86 2.96 12.33
C PHE A 44 -5.56 4.13 13.02
N GLU A 45 -4.91 5.29 13.13
CA GLU A 45 -5.50 6.47 13.74
C GLU A 45 -6.43 7.18 12.73
N ASN A 46 -7.49 7.78 13.27
CA ASN A 46 -8.39 8.60 12.47
C ASN A 46 -7.71 9.93 12.14
N THR A 47 -7.94 10.42 10.93
CA THR A 47 -7.46 11.75 10.53
C THR A 47 -8.44 12.85 10.94
N GLU A 48 -7.93 14.07 11.01
CA GLU A 48 -8.76 15.25 11.22
C GLU A 48 -9.78 15.43 10.08
N ASN A 49 -10.90 16.09 10.39
CA ASN A 49 -11.94 16.36 9.41
C ASN A 49 -11.39 17.20 8.25
N GLY A 50 -11.64 16.76 7.02
CA GLY A 50 -11.17 17.43 5.82
C GLY A 50 -9.79 16.96 5.33
N VAL A 51 -9.04 16.22 6.15
CA VAL A 51 -7.76 15.62 5.75
C VAL A 51 -7.99 14.22 5.17
N ARG A 52 -7.43 13.95 4.00
CA ARG A 52 -7.43 12.62 3.37
C ARG A 52 -6.18 11.84 3.77
N LYS A 53 -6.37 10.70 4.43
CA LYS A 53 -5.29 9.73 4.68
C LYS A 53 -4.91 8.98 3.39
N MET A 54 -3.62 8.95 3.09
CA MET A 54 -3.03 8.13 2.01
C MET A 54 -1.98 7.20 2.60
N VAL A 55 -2.16 5.90 2.39
CA VAL A 55 -1.27 4.86 2.93
C VAL A 55 -0.54 4.15 1.79
N PHE A 56 0.78 4.29 1.74
CA PHE A 56 1.63 3.64 0.75
C PHE A 56 2.16 2.31 1.30
N ALA A 57 1.60 1.20 0.81
CA ALA A 57 1.89 -0.11 1.36
C ALA A 57 2.51 -1.10 0.36
N THR A 58 3.31 -2.04 0.87
CA THR A 58 3.68 -3.27 0.16
C THR A 58 2.60 -4.34 0.29
N ASN A 59 2.87 -5.54 -0.22
CA ASN A 59 1.99 -6.70 -0.03
C ASN A 59 1.78 -7.11 1.44
N MET A 60 2.51 -6.53 2.41
CA MET A 60 2.23 -6.69 3.84
C MET A 60 0.79 -6.28 4.20
N ALA A 61 0.26 -5.23 3.56
CA ALA A 61 -1.11 -4.78 3.78
C ALA A 61 -2.17 -5.72 3.16
N LYS A 62 -1.79 -6.81 2.48
CA LYS A 62 -2.73 -7.77 1.88
C LYS A 62 -3.44 -8.63 2.93
N THR A 63 -2.72 -9.11 3.93
CA THR A 63 -3.22 -10.11 4.88
C THR A 63 -3.25 -9.63 6.32
N SER A 64 -2.31 -8.75 6.72
CA SER A 64 -2.04 -8.55 8.16
C SER A 64 -2.51 -7.21 8.72
N ILE A 65 -3.02 -6.30 7.88
CA ILE A 65 -3.35 -4.92 8.29
C ILE A 65 -4.77 -4.57 7.88
N THR A 66 -5.65 -4.37 8.85
CA THR A 66 -7.02 -3.93 8.61
C THR A 66 -7.12 -2.45 8.95
N ILE A 67 -7.36 -1.63 7.93
CA ILE A 67 -7.58 -0.19 8.06
C ILE A 67 -9.06 0.03 7.74
N ASP A 68 -9.84 0.49 8.71
CA ASP A 68 -11.31 0.46 8.62
C ASP A 68 -11.89 1.52 7.68
N ASP A 69 -11.17 2.62 7.41
CA ASP A 69 -11.63 3.79 6.66
C ASP A 69 -11.23 3.79 5.18
N VAL A 70 -10.74 2.66 4.64
CA VAL A 70 -10.29 2.59 3.25
C VAL A 70 -11.47 2.59 2.28
N VAL A 71 -11.55 3.63 1.46
CA VAL A 71 -12.54 3.78 0.39
C VAL A 71 -11.95 3.70 -1.01
N PHE A 72 -10.65 3.94 -1.17
CA PHE A 72 -9.97 3.85 -2.46
C PHE A 72 -8.77 2.90 -2.35
N VAL A 73 -8.69 1.96 -3.27
CA VAL A 73 -7.52 1.08 -3.43
C VAL A 73 -6.92 1.35 -4.81
N ILE A 74 -5.63 1.67 -4.84
CA ILE A 74 -4.85 1.79 -6.09
C ILE A 74 -3.93 0.57 -6.18
N ASN A 75 -4.19 -0.31 -7.14
CA ASN A 75 -3.51 -1.58 -7.29
C ASN A 75 -2.57 -1.58 -8.50
N TYR A 76 -1.27 -1.57 -8.22
CA TYR A 76 -0.20 -1.64 -9.24
C TYR A 76 0.01 -3.04 -9.84
N GLY A 77 -0.63 -4.09 -9.30
CA GLY A 77 -0.59 -5.43 -9.89
C GLY A 77 0.69 -6.24 -9.66
N LYS A 78 1.73 -5.65 -9.06
CA LYS A 78 2.96 -6.37 -8.67
C LYS A 78 3.16 -6.46 -7.16
N ALA A 79 3.98 -7.42 -6.75
CA ALA A 79 4.46 -7.63 -5.37
C ALA A 79 5.84 -8.29 -5.40
N LYS A 80 6.60 -8.18 -4.30
CA LYS A 80 7.75 -9.04 -4.05
C LYS A 80 7.23 -10.32 -3.38
N GLU A 81 7.43 -11.46 -4.02
CA GLU A 81 7.00 -12.76 -3.51
C GLU A 81 8.21 -13.71 -3.41
N THR A 82 8.19 -14.57 -2.39
CA THR A 82 9.26 -15.55 -2.18
C THR A 82 9.21 -16.58 -3.31
N SER A 83 10.32 -16.75 -3.98
CA SER A 83 10.57 -17.76 -5.01
C SER A 83 11.73 -18.65 -4.58
N TYR A 84 11.86 -19.81 -5.20
CA TYR A 84 12.97 -20.72 -4.98
C TYR A 84 13.82 -20.81 -6.25
N ASP A 85 15.09 -20.46 -6.13
CA ASP A 85 16.08 -20.64 -7.18
C ASP A 85 16.70 -22.04 -7.05
N ALA A 86 16.26 -22.95 -7.90
CA ALA A 86 16.70 -24.34 -7.89
C ALA A 86 18.17 -24.52 -8.30
N LEU A 87 18.73 -23.58 -9.09
CA LEU A 87 20.13 -23.67 -9.52
C LEU A 87 21.08 -23.32 -8.37
N ASN A 88 20.69 -22.34 -7.57
CA ASN A 88 21.47 -21.87 -6.43
C ASN A 88 21.03 -22.48 -5.09
N ASN A 89 20.00 -23.35 -5.09
CA ASN A 89 19.40 -23.96 -3.90
C ASN A 89 19.06 -22.94 -2.79
N THR A 90 18.51 -21.79 -3.18
CA THR A 90 18.27 -20.66 -2.27
C THR A 90 16.90 -20.02 -2.48
N HIS A 91 16.33 -19.48 -1.41
CA HIS A 91 15.13 -18.66 -1.50
C HIS A 91 15.51 -17.24 -1.92
N CYS A 92 14.74 -16.67 -2.84
CA CYS A 92 14.91 -15.31 -3.32
C CYS A 92 13.57 -14.55 -3.26
N LEU A 93 13.62 -13.23 -3.19
CA LEU A 93 12.45 -12.36 -3.15
C LEU A 93 12.39 -11.57 -4.45
N LEU A 94 11.53 -12.00 -5.38
CA LEU A 94 11.49 -11.44 -6.72
C LEU A 94 10.22 -10.63 -6.96
N PRO A 95 10.30 -9.52 -7.72
CA PRO A 95 9.12 -8.83 -8.22
C PRO A 95 8.32 -9.71 -9.18
N THR A 96 7.06 -10.00 -8.86
CA THR A 96 6.16 -10.82 -9.68
C THR A 96 4.79 -10.15 -9.84
N TRP A 97 4.06 -10.56 -10.87
CA TRP A 97 2.64 -10.22 -11.01
C TRP A 97 1.83 -10.95 -9.95
N ILE A 98 0.89 -10.23 -9.34
CA ILE A 98 0.03 -10.82 -8.33
C ILE A 98 -1.00 -11.76 -8.96
N SER A 99 -1.36 -12.83 -8.24
CA SER A 99 -2.45 -13.70 -8.65
C SER A 99 -3.81 -12.98 -8.67
N LYS A 100 -4.79 -13.54 -9.40
CA LYS A 100 -6.19 -13.06 -9.39
C LYS A 100 -6.78 -13.05 -7.97
N VAL A 101 -6.41 -14.02 -7.14
CA VAL A 101 -6.83 -14.09 -5.73
C VAL A 101 -6.23 -12.92 -4.93
N SER A 102 -4.94 -12.65 -5.10
CA SER A 102 -4.27 -11.50 -4.49
C SER A 102 -4.93 -10.17 -4.90
N ALA A 103 -5.26 -9.99 -6.18
CA ALA A 103 -5.97 -8.82 -6.67
C ALA A 103 -7.35 -8.68 -6.03
N LYS A 104 -8.12 -9.78 -5.93
CA LYS A 104 -9.43 -9.80 -5.26
C LYS A 104 -9.34 -9.41 -3.79
N GLN A 105 -8.29 -9.88 -3.08
CA GLN A 105 -8.05 -9.52 -1.69
C GLN A 105 -7.69 -8.03 -1.53
N ARG A 106 -6.85 -7.48 -2.41
CA ARG A 106 -6.54 -6.03 -2.42
C ARG A 106 -7.79 -5.20 -2.65
N ARG A 107 -8.62 -5.57 -3.64
CA ARG A 107 -9.90 -4.91 -3.90
C ARG A 107 -10.82 -4.91 -2.67
N GLY A 108 -10.87 -6.01 -1.92
CA GLY A 108 -11.67 -6.14 -0.71
C GLY A 108 -11.19 -5.30 0.48
N ARG A 109 -10.10 -4.52 0.34
CA ARG A 109 -9.71 -3.50 1.32
C ARG A 109 -10.59 -2.27 1.26
N ALA A 110 -11.08 -1.90 0.08
CA ALA A 110 -12.13 -0.91 -0.06
C ALA A 110 -13.51 -1.57 0.06
N GLY A 111 -14.52 -0.81 0.47
CA GLY A 111 -15.90 -1.32 0.47
C GLY A 111 -16.30 -2.09 1.73
N ARG A 112 -15.50 -2.04 2.80
CA ARG A 112 -15.76 -2.82 4.04
C ARG A 112 -16.78 -2.15 4.95
N VAL A 113 -16.61 -0.86 5.22
CA VAL A 113 -17.48 -0.07 6.12
C VAL A 113 -18.42 0.86 5.35
N GLN A 114 -18.01 1.30 4.17
CA GLN A 114 -18.77 2.15 3.27
C GLN A 114 -18.41 1.86 1.81
N PRO A 115 -19.19 2.28 0.81
CA PRO A 115 -18.87 2.08 -0.60
C PRO A 115 -17.46 2.55 -0.94
N GLY A 116 -16.77 1.78 -1.79
CA GLY A 116 -15.40 2.08 -2.16
C GLY A 116 -15.06 1.57 -3.55
N GLU A 117 -13.96 2.09 -4.07
CA GLU A 117 -13.49 1.84 -5.43
C GLU A 117 -12.08 1.24 -5.43
N CYS A 118 -11.80 0.42 -6.45
CA CYS A 118 -10.49 -0.18 -6.63
C CYS A 118 -10.04 0.03 -8.07
N TYR A 119 -8.96 0.79 -8.25
CA TYR A 119 -8.35 1.07 -9.53
C TYR A 119 -7.19 0.12 -9.78
N HIS A 120 -7.28 -0.66 -10.86
CA HIS A 120 -6.19 -1.52 -11.31
C HIS A 120 -5.40 -0.77 -12.37
N LEU A 121 -4.09 -0.61 -12.17
CA LEU A 121 -3.21 0.09 -13.12
C LEU A 121 -2.65 -0.86 -14.18
N TYR A 122 -3.40 -1.91 -14.49
CA TYR A 122 -3.05 -2.98 -15.42
C TYR A 122 -4.33 -3.52 -16.07
N PRO A 123 -4.23 -4.13 -17.26
CA PRO A 123 -5.38 -4.67 -18.01
C PRO A 123 -6.13 -5.80 -17.28
#